data_AF-A0AA47M210-F1
#
_entry.id   AF-A0AA47M210-F1
#
_cell.length_a   1.000
_cell.length_b   1.000
_cell.length_c   1.000
_cell.angle_alpha   90.00
_cell.angle_beta   90.00
_cell.angle_gamma   90.00
#
_symmetry.space_group_name_H-M   'P 1'
#
loop_
_entity.id
_entity.type
_entity.pdbx_description
1 polymer ?
#
loop_
_entity_poly.entity_id
_entity_poly.type
_entity_poly.pdbx_seq_one_letter_code
_entity_poly.pdbx_strand_id
1 'polypeptide(L)'
;MNLTEIELEELLLSLKQVQGCLSDPQSQNDVDLVLSLLHKADFQSALRIHNAVATSMHRPSPPYPHTHQALQLAMEVEGLVQSSQNKDGLELQSLLSDTHVQALLLAHDSVAEREMQLEPVSPPGETLTQWGGETVKIVRIEKARDIPLVRQRSCAVGV
;
A
#
# COMPACT_ATOMS: atom_id res chain seq x y z
N MET A 1 7.33 0.00 11.42
CA MET A 1 8.29 0.75 10.57
C MET A 1 8.49 -0.06 9.31
N ASN A 2 8.01 0.43 8.17
CA ASN A 2 8.09 -0.24 6.87
C ASN A 2 9.46 0.13 6.26
N LEU A 3 10.38 -0.84 6.13
CA LEU A 3 11.77 -0.63 5.71
C LEU A 3 11.96 -0.65 4.18
N THR A 4 10.95 -0.25 3.39
CA THR A 4 10.87 -0.68 1.98
C THR A 4 11.12 0.40 0.94
N GLU A 5 11.32 1.64 1.35
CA GLU A 5 11.63 2.73 0.42
C GLU A 5 12.86 3.47 0.94
N ILE A 6 14.03 3.02 0.48
CA ILE A 6 15.26 3.80 0.64
C ILE A 6 15.34 4.67 -0.61
N GLU A 7 15.04 5.95 -0.44
CA GLU A 7 15.28 6.93 -1.49
C GLU A 7 16.81 7.07 -1.68
N LEU A 8 17.26 6.94 -2.93
CA LEU A 8 18.68 7.00 -3.26
C LEU A 8 19.30 8.33 -2.80
N GLU A 9 18.55 9.42 -2.89
CA GLU A 9 19.00 10.75 -2.45
C GLU A 9 19.21 10.83 -0.95
N GLU A 10 18.27 10.29 -0.16
CA GLU A 10 18.40 10.20 1.30
C GLU A 10 19.59 9.33 1.72
N LEU A 11 19.82 8.22 1.01
CA LEU A 11 20.97 7.34 1.27
C LEU A 11 22.31 8.03 0.97
N LEU A 12 22.39 8.74 -0.16
CA LEU A 12 23.58 9.51 -0.52
C LEU A 12 23.85 10.64 0.47
N LEU A 13 22.81 11.35 0.92
CA LEU A 13 22.92 12.40 1.92
C LEU A 13 23.42 11.83 3.26
N SER A 14 22.83 10.72 3.70
CA SER A 14 23.20 10.03 4.93
C SER A 14 24.66 9.58 4.92
N LEU A 15 25.13 9.00 3.81
CA LEU A 15 26.53 8.57 3.69
C LEU A 15 27.52 9.74 3.68
N LYS A 16 27.18 10.85 3.03
CA LYS A 16 28.02 12.06 3.08
C LYS A 16 28.10 12.64 4.49
N GLN A 17 27.01 12.60 5.23
CA GLN A 17 26.99 13.06 6.62
C GLN A 17 27.88 12.18 7.51
N VAL A 18 27.74 10.86 7.38
CA VAL A 18 28.55 9.89 8.12
C VAL A 18 30.04 10.01 7.77
N GLN A 19 30.38 10.25 6.50
CA GLN A 19 31.76 10.49 6.06
C GLN A 19 32.43 11.66 6.80
N GLY A 20 31.66 12.70 7.15
CA GLY A 20 32.18 13.84 7.92
C GLY A 20 32.44 13.52 9.40
N CYS A 21 31.86 12.44 9.92
CA CYS A 21 31.99 12.02 11.32
C CYS A 21 33.03 10.90 11.52
N LEU A 22 33.44 10.22 10.44
CA LEU A 22 34.42 9.13 10.48
C LEU A 22 35.80 9.67 10.10
N SER A 23 36.77 9.46 10.98
CA SER A 23 38.14 10.00 10.82
C SER A 23 39.19 8.93 10.57
N ASP A 24 38.88 7.66 10.84
CA ASP A 24 39.82 6.58 10.61
C ASP A 24 39.89 6.22 9.11
N PRO A 25 41.08 5.89 8.59
CA PRO A 25 41.28 5.63 7.16
C PRO A 25 40.43 4.48 6.62
N GLN A 26 40.14 3.47 7.43
CA GLN A 26 39.38 2.30 7.01
C GLN A 26 37.94 2.67 6.72
N SER A 27 37.29 3.34 7.68
CA SER A 27 35.94 3.86 7.53
C SER A 27 35.79 4.80 6.34
N GLN A 28 36.77 5.67 6.08
CA GLN A 28 36.74 6.57 4.92
C GLN A 28 36.78 5.79 3.60
N ASN A 29 37.64 4.77 3.49
CA ASN A 29 37.69 3.89 2.31
C ASN A 29 36.38 3.11 2.12
N ASP A 30 35.78 2.63 3.21
CA ASP A 30 34.53 1.88 3.16
C ASP A 30 33.36 2.78 2.68
N VAL A 31 33.28 4.03 3.17
CA VAL A 31 32.28 4.99 2.71
C VAL A 31 32.49 5.36 1.24
N ASP A 32 33.73 5.60 0.81
CA ASP A 32 34.04 5.89 -0.59
C ASP A 32 33.70 4.72 -1.52
N LEU A 33 33.94 3.48 -1.07
CA LEU A 33 33.55 2.28 -1.79
C LEU A 33 32.03 2.22 -1.99
N VAL A 34 31.26 2.44 -0.92
CA VAL A 34 29.79 2.44 -0.98
C VAL A 34 29.29 3.58 -1.86
N LEU A 35 29.81 4.80 -1.72
CA LEU A 35 29.47 5.93 -2.59
C LEU A 35 29.77 5.59 -4.05
N SER A 36 30.92 4.99 -4.36
CA SER A 36 31.27 4.60 -5.73
C SER A 36 30.25 3.62 -6.32
N LEU A 37 29.74 2.68 -5.53
CA LEU A 37 28.71 1.72 -5.94
C LEU A 37 27.39 2.43 -6.24
N LEU A 38 26.96 3.33 -5.36
CA LEU A 38 25.70 4.08 -5.50
C LEU A 38 25.69 5.01 -6.73
N HIS A 39 26.85 5.44 -7.21
CA HIS A 39 26.96 6.25 -8.43
C HIS A 39 26.96 5.42 -9.73
N LYS A 40 27.06 4.07 -9.66
CA LYS A 40 27.01 3.23 -10.87
C LYS A 40 25.60 3.20 -11.45
N ALA A 41 25.46 3.53 -12.72
CA ALA A 41 24.17 3.54 -13.42
C ALA A 41 23.43 2.18 -13.32
N ASP A 42 24.15 1.07 -13.46
CA ASP A 42 23.57 -0.27 -13.36
C ASP A 42 23.01 -0.55 -11.96
N PHE A 43 23.72 -0.10 -10.91
CA PHE A 43 23.26 -0.23 -9.54
C PHE A 43 22.01 0.62 -9.30
N GLN A 44 22.01 1.88 -9.74
CA GLN A 44 20.84 2.76 -9.62
C GLN A 44 19.63 2.19 -10.36
N SER A 45 19.84 1.59 -11.53
CA SER A 45 18.78 0.92 -12.29
C SER A 45 18.24 -0.30 -11.53
N ALA A 46 19.12 -1.15 -11.00
CA ALA A 46 18.73 -2.30 -10.20
C ALA A 46 17.97 -1.89 -8.92
N LEU A 47 18.43 -0.84 -8.24
CA LEU A 47 17.77 -0.29 -7.06
C LEU A 47 16.38 0.26 -7.39
N ARG A 48 16.21 0.97 -8.51
CA ARG A 48 14.90 1.47 -8.95
C ARG A 48 13.92 0.34 -9.22
N ILE A 49 14.37 -0.72 -9.90
CA ILE A 49 13.55 -1.92 -10.16
C ILE A 49 13.20 -2.61 -8.83
N HIS A 50 14.19 -2.77 -7.95
CA HIS A 50 13.99 -3.34 -6.62
C HIS A 50 12.93 -2.57 -5.83
N ASN A 51 13.05 -1.25 -5.73
CA ASN A 51 12.10 -0.41 -5.00
C ASN A 51 10.70 -0.53 -5.60
N ALA A 52 10.55 -0.46 -6.92
CA ALA A 52 9.24 -0.62 -7.58
C ALA A 52 8.57 -1.97 -7.25
N VAL A 53 9.35 -3.05 -7.19
CA VAL A 53 8.83 -4.38 -6.83
C VAL A 53 8.59 -4.49 -5.33
N ALA A 54 9.49 -3.99 -4.48
CA ALA A 54 9.38 -4.04 -3.03
C ALA A 54 8.12 -3.31 -2.54
N THR A 55 7.78 -2.17 -3.16
CA THR A 55 6.56 -1.38 -2.87
C THR A 55 5.28 -2.17 -3.15
N SER A 56 5.28 -3.02 -4.18
CA SER A 56 4.11 -3.87 -4.48
C SER A 56 4.05 -5.14 -3.62
N MET A 57 5.20 -5.72 -3.27
CA MET A 57 5.29 -6.98 -2.51
C MET A 57 5.00 -6.84 -1.01
N HIS A 58 5.28 -5.68 -0.42
CA HIS A 58 5.04 -5.42 1.01
C HIS A 58 3.76 -4.63 1.26
N ARG A 59 2.88 -4.52 0.26
CA ARG A 59 1.61 -3.84 0.45
C ARG A 59 0.74 -4.70 1.38
N PRO A 60 0.29 -4.19 2.53
CA PRO A 60 -0.81 -4.84 3.25
C PRO A 60 -2.01 -4.98 2.28
N SER A 61 -2.92 -5.92 2.57
CA SER A 61 -4.17 -6.04 1.81
C SER A 61 -4.76 -4.63 1.61
N PRO A 62 -5.13 -4.25 0.37
CA PRO A 62 -5.69 -2.92 0.11
C PRO A 62 -6.79 -2.62 1.14
N PRO A 63 -6.81 -1.41 1.72
CA PRO A 63 -7.87 -1.05 2.66
C PRO A 63 -9.21 -1.18 1.94
N TYR A 64 -10.17 -1.83 2.58
CA TYR A 64 -11.52 -1.92 2.02
C TYR A 64 -12.31 -0.66 2.38
N PRO A 65 -13.00 -0.02 1.43
CA PRO A 65 -13.80 1.17 1.69
C PRO A 65 -14.92 0.86 2.70
N HIS A 66 -15.15 1.79 3.62
CA HIS A 66 -16.20 1.64 4.64
C HIS A 66 -17.58 2.09 4.12
N THR A 67 -17.59 2.89 3.06
CA THR A 67 -18.78 3.43 2.41
C THR A 67 -18.46 3.73 0.95
N HIS A 68 -19.48 3.75 0.09
CA HIS A 68 -19.41 4.28 -1.26
C HIS A 68 -20.20 5.60 -1.40
N GLN A 69 -20.50 6.26 -0.27
CA GLN A 69 -21.32 7.48 -0.20
C GLN A 69 -20.63 8.58 0.62
N ALA A 70 -19.29 8.67 0.57
CA ALA A 70 -18.54 9.65 1.33
C ALA A 70 -18.87 11.10 0.92
N LEU A 71 -19.14 11.35 -0.37
CA LEU A 71 -19.57 12.68 -0.83
C LEU A 71 -20.94 13.06 -0.26
N GLN A 72 -21.91 12.13 -0.27
CA GLN A 72 -23.22 12.37 0.31
C GLN A 72 -23.12 12.66 1.82
N LEU A 73 -22.32 11.87 2.54
CA LEU A 73 -22.07 12.09 3.98
C LEU A 73 -21.45 13.47 4.23
N ALA A 74 -20.51 13.91 3.39
CA ALA A 74 -19.95 15.26 3.50
C ALA A 74 -21.00 16.36 3.31
N MET A 75 -21.91 16.21 2.34
CA MET A 75 -23.01 17.17 2.13
C MET A 75 -23.99 17.20 3.32
N GLU A 76 -24.27 16.04 3.91
CA GLU A 76 -25.10 15.96 5.13
C GLU A 76 -24.42 16.69 6.31
N VAL A 77 -23.12 16.47 6.51
CA VAL A 77 -22.33 17.18 7.54
C VAL A 77 -22.32 18.68 7.27
N GLU A 78 -22.10 19.11 6.01
CA GLU A 78 -22.14 20.52 5.62
C GLU A 78 -23.48 21.17 6.00
N GLY A 79 -24.60 20.48 5.71
CA GLY A 79 -25.94 20.94 6.11
C GLY A 79 -26.12 21.05 7.63
N LEU A 80 -25.56 20.13 8.40
CA LEU A 80 -25.63 20.16 9.87
C LEU A 80 -24.82 21.32 10.46
N VAL A 81 -23.66 21.66 9.87
CA VAL A 81 -22.78 22.72 10.37
C VAL A 81 -23.11 24.12 9.83
N GLN A 82 -24.01 24.23 8.85
CA GLN A 82 -24.39 25.49 8.21
C GLN A 82 -24.86 26.57 9.20
N SER A 83 -25.49 26.16 10.31
CA SER A 83 -25.97 27.10 11.35
C SER A 83 -24.93 27.38 12.46
N SER A 84 -23.78 26.72 12.40
CA SER A 84 -22.75 26.82 13.43
C SER A 84 -22.15 28.21 13.47
N GLN A 85 -22.05 28.77 14.68
CA GLN A 85 -21.31 30.01 14.95
C GLN A 85 -19.92 29.73 15.54
N ASN A 86 -19.58 28.45 15.75
CA ASN A 86 -18.26 28.07 16.20
C ASN A 86 -17.28 28.10 15.03
N LYS A 87 -16.07 28.61 15.28
CA LYS A 87 -14.97 28.70 14.32
C LYS A 87 -14.71 27.37 13.63
N ASP A 88 -14.67 26.27 14.37
CA ASP A 88 -14.40 24.94 13.82
C ASP A 88 -15.50 24.49 12.84
N GLY A 89 -16.76 24.88 13.09
CA GLY A 89 -17.88 24.57 12.19
C GLY A 89 -17.80 25.34 10.89
N LEU A 90 -17.41 26.62 10.95
CA LEU A 90 -17.19 27.44 9.77
C LEU A 90 -15.98 26.95 8.95
N GLU A 91 -14.90 26.54 9.62
CA GLU A 91 -13.72 25.97 8.96
C GLU A 91 -14.06 24.63 8.29
N LEU A 92 -14.78 23.75 8.99
CA LEU A 92 -15.23 22.47 8.43
C LEU A 92 -16.16 22.68 7.23
N GLN A 93 -17.10 23.64 7.30
CA GLN A 93 -17.96 23.98 6.17
C GLN A 93 -17.14 24.46 4.97
N SER A 94 -16.16 25.34 5.19
CA SER A 94 -15.27 25.82 4.13
C SER A 94 -14.45 24.69 3.51
N LEU A 95 -14.03 23.70 4.31
CA LEU A 95 -13.26 22.56 3.82
C LEU A 95 -14.13 21.59 3.01
N LEU A 96 -15.34 21.29 3.46
CA LEU A 96 -16.26 20.36 2.75
C LEU A 96 -16.82 20.96 1.45
N SER A 97 -16.88 22.29 1.36
CA SER A 97 -17.25 23.02 0.14
C SER A 97 -16.07 23.24 -0.82
N ASP A 98 -14.84 22.90 -0.42
CA ASP A 98 -13.67 23.04 -1.28
C ASP A 98 -13.73 22.06 -2.47
N THR A 99 -13.38 22.55 -3.65
CA THR A 99 -13.47 21.78 -4.90
C THR A 99 -12.56 20.56 -4.89
N HIS A 100 -11.37 20.64 -4.30
CA HIS A 100 -10.44 19.51 -4.25
C HIS A 100 -10.93 18.44 -3.29
N VAL A 101 -11.55 18.83 -2.17
CA VAL A 101 -12.15 17.90 -1.22
C VAL A 101 -13.35 17.18 -1.85
N GLN A 102 -14.25 17.90 -2.52
CA GLN A 102 -15.37 17.28 -3.22
C GLN A 102 -14.92 16.33 -4.34
N ALA A 103 -13.89 16.71 -5.10
CA ALA A 103 -13.32 15.84 -6.13
C ALA A 103 -12.67 14.58 -5.53
N LEU A 104 -12.01 14.70 -4.38
CA LEU A 104 -11.45 13.56 -3.66
C LEU A 104 -12.53 12.60 -3.18
N LEU A 105 -13.62 13.11 -2.60
CA LEU A 105 -14.76 12.30 -2.13
C LEU A 105 -15.49 11.61 -3.30
N LEU A 106 -15.62 12.29 -4.43
CA LEU A 106 -16.18 11.70 -5.66
C LEU A 106 -15.29 10.57 -6.20
N ALA A 107 -13.97 10.78 -6.22
CA ALA A 107 -13.01 9.77 -6.65
C ALA A 107 -13.03 8.56 -5.70
N HIS A 108 -13.13 8.79 -4.40
CA HIS A 108 -13.33 7.76 -3.39
C HIS A 108 -14.58 6.93 -3.70
N ASP A 109 -15.74 7.56 -3.87
CA ASP A 109 -17.01 6.86 -4.10
C ASP A 109 -16.99 6.05 -5.39
N SER A 110 -16.33 6.56 -6.44
CA SER A 110 -16.16 5.85 -7.72
C SER A 110 -15.30 4.58 -7.62
N VAL A 111 -14.27 4.60 -6.76
CA VAL A 111 -13.43 3.42 -6.48
C VAL A 111 -14.18 2.46 -5.58
N ALA A 112 -14.81 2.98 -4.52
CA ALA A 112 -15.55 2.20 -3.55
C ALA A 112 -16.73 1.44 -4.17
N GLU A 113 -17.48 2.06 -5.08
CA GLU A 113 -18.58 1.39 -5.79
C GLU A 113 -18.10 0.15 -6.56
N ARG A 114 -16.89 0.18 -7.13
CA ARG A 114 -16.31 -0.98 -7.85
C ARG A 114 -15.77 -2.02 -6.90
N GLU A 115 -15.06 -1.60 -5.85
CA GLU A 115 -14.44 -2.52 -4.89
C GLU A 115 -15.47 -3.20 -3.97
N MET A 116 -16.60 -2.55 -3.72
CA MET A 116 -17.70 -3.08 -2.91
C MET A 116 -18.70 -3.92 -3.69
N GLN A 117 -18.56 -4.04 -5.01
CA GLN A 117 -19.35 -4.99 -5.80
C GLN A 117 -19.02 -6.41 -5.34
N LEU A 118 -20.06 -7.17 -4.99
CA LEU A 118 -19.91 -8.60 -4.76
C LEU A 118 -19.44 -9.23 -6.07
N GLU A 119 -18.30 -9.94 -6.01
CA GLU A 119 -17.85 -10.79 -7.13
C GLU A 119 -19.05 -11.59 -7.64
N PRO A 120 -19.36 -11.55 -8.95
CA PRO A 120 -20.46 -12.31 -9.51
C PRO A 120 -20.33 -13.75 -9.03
N VAL A 121 -21.40 -14.28 -8.43
CA VAL A 121 -21.45 -15.68 -8.07
C VAL A 121 -21.32 -16.44 -9.39
N SER A 122 -20.11 -16.91 -9.69
CA SER A 122 -19.90 -17.91 -10.72
C SER A 122 -20.90 -19.02 -10.44
N PRO A 123 -21.72 -19.46 -11.42
CA PRO A 123 -22.62 -20.59 -11.20
C PRO A 123 -21.79 -21.73 -10.59
N PRO A 124 -22.34 -22.52 -9.66
CA PRO A 124 -21.61 -23.61 -9.02
C PRO A 124 -21.12 -24.56 -10.11
N GLY A 125 -19.86 -24.39 -10.50
CA GLY A 125 -19.30 -24.95 -11.71
C GLY A 125 -17.79 -24.92 -11.54
N GLU A 126 -17.25 -26.10 -11.25
CA GLU A 126 -15.85 -26.32 -10.97
C GLU A 126 -15.00 -25.81 -12.15
N THR A 127 -14.18 -24.77 -11.94
CA THR A 127 -13.27 -24.29 -12.98
C THR A 127 -12.08 -25.25 -13.07
N LEU A 128 -12.20 -26.26 -13.93
CA LEU A 128 -11.12 -27.16 -14.27
C LEU A 128 -10.10 -26.41 -15.14
N THR A 129 -8.95 -26.03 -14.59
CA THR A 129 -7.88 -25.40 -15.36
C THR A 129 -6.74 -26.39 -15.56
N GLN A 130 -6.31 -26.55 -16.80
CA GLN A 130 -5.21 -27.44 -17.17
C GLN A 130 -3.92 -26.63 -17.17
N TRP A 131 -3.05 -26.88 -16.20
CA TRP A 131 -1.74 -26.23 -16.09
C TRP A 131 -0.66 -27.27 -16.36
N GLY A 132 0.17 -27.04 -17.38
CA GLY A 132 1.29 -27.94 -17.70
C GLY A 132 0.89 -29.38 -18.09
N GLY A 133 -0.35 -29.60 -18.57
CA GLY A 133 -0.85 -30.95 -18.92
C GLY A 133 -1.43 -31.74 -17.75
N GLU A 134 -1.35 -31.23 -16.52
CA GLU A 134 -2.01 -31.80 -15.35
C GLU A 134 -3.33 -31.08 -15.04
N THR A 135 -4.34 -31.87 -14.68
CA THR A 135 -5.65 -31.36 -14.28
C THR A 135 -5.58 -30.89 -12.83
N VAL A 136 -5.64 -29.57 -12.61
CA VAL A 136 -5.57 -28.99 -11.26
C VAL A 136 -6.96 -28.56 -10.81
N LYS A 137 -7.40 -29.03 -9.64
CA LYS A 137 -8.68 -28.63 -9.02
C LYS A 137 -8.47 -27.39 -8.17
N ILE A 138 -8.95 -26.24 -8.65
CA ILE A 138 -8.97 -25.01 -7.85
C ILE A 138 -10.23 -25.03 -6.98
N VAL A 139 -10.03 -25.14 -5.67
CA VAL A 139 -11.11 -25.03 -4.67
C VAL A 139 -11.16 -23.60 -4.13
N ARG A 140 -12.34 -22.98 -4.21
CA ARG A 140 -12.60 -21.67 -3.61
C ARG A 140 -12.75 -21.86 -2.11
N ILE A 141 -11.80 -21.35 -1.33
CA ILE A 141 -11.86 -21.39 0.14
C ILE A 141 -12.50 -20.08 0.59
N GLU A 142 -13.71 -20.18 1.14
CA GLU A 142 -14.36 -19.04 1.79
C GLU A 142 -13.80 -18.85 3.20
N LYS A 143 -13.35 -17.62 3.51
CA LYS A 143 -12.87 -17.27 4.85
C LYS A 143 -14.07 -17.12 5.79
N ALA A 144 -14.28 -18.09 6.68
CA ALA A 144 -15.22 -17.94 7.79
C ALA A 144 -14.81 -16.75 8.67
N ARG A 145 -15.77 -15.88 9.03
CA ARG A 145 -15.51 -14.65 9.81
C ARG A 145 -14.93 -14.93 11.21
N ASP A 146 -15.15 -16.14 11.73
CA ASP A 146 -14.87 -16.50 13.13
C ASP A 146 -13.65 -17.41 13.33
N ILE A 147 -12.84 -17.64 12.29
CA ILE A 147 -11.64 -18.49 12.39
C ILE A 147 -10.39 -17.67 11.99
N PRO A 148 -9.53 -17.26 12.95
CA PRO A 148 -8.27 -16.65 12.62
C PRO A 148 -7.38 -17.66 11.88
N LEU A 149 -6.77 -17.23 10.77
CA LEU A 149 -5.80 -18.04 10.02
C LEU A 149 -4.50 -18.16 10.84
N VAL A 150 -4.49 -19.08 11.80
CA VAL A 150 -3.25 -19.49 12.48
C VAL A 150 -2.40 -20.26 11.49
N ARG A 151 -1.15 -19.83 11.30
CA ARG A 151 -0.12 -20.56 10.54
C ARG A 151 0.07 -21.94 11.17
N GLN A 152 -0.67 -22.94 10.68
CA GLN A 152 -0.39 -24.33 10.98
C GLN A 152 0.87 -24.69 10.17
N ARG A 153 2.03 -24.64 10.83
CA ARG A 153 3.22 -25.32 10.31
C ARG A 153 2.91 -26.81 10.34
N SER A 154 2.42 -27.34 9.23
CA SER A 154 2.30 -28.78 9.07
C SER A 154 3.71 -29.33 8.86
N CYS A 155 4.31 -29.82 9.93
CA CYS A 155 5.42 -30.76 9.84
C CYS A 155 4.84 -32.03 9.21
N ALA A 156 5.15 -32.29 7.94
CA ALA A 156 4.91 -33.60 7.36
C ALA A 156 5.86 -34.60 8.02
N VAL A 157 5.29 -35.44 8.89
CA VAL A 157 5.92 -36.67 9.42
C VAL A 157 5.57 -37.81 8.45
N GLY A 158 6.62 -38.44 7.89
CA GLY A 158 6.68 -39.86 7.50
C GLY A 158 5.99 -40.29 6.20
N VAL A 159 6.75 -40.92 5.28
CA VAL A 159 7.13 -42.34 5.38
C VAL A 159 8.59 -42.49 4.95
#